data_AF-A0AAV0RIU9-F1
#
_entry.id   AF-A0AAV0RIU9-F1
#
_cell.length_a   1.000
_cell.length_b   1.000
_cell.length_c   1.000
_cell.angle_alpha   90.00
_cell.angle_beta   90.00
_cell.angle_gamma   90.00
#
_symmetry.space_group_name_H-M   'P 1'
#
loop_
_entity.id
_entity.type
_entity.pdbx_description
1 polymer ?
#
loop_
_entity_poly.entity_id
_entity_poly.type
_entity_poly.pdbx_seq_one_letter_code
_entity_poly.pdbx_strand_id
1 'polypeptide(L)' 'MYDLDLSRNSVFGGVPSSASELRSLNLSRNHLCGRIPATGFPASSFVGNDCLCGLPLPAC' A
#
# COMPACT_ATOMS: atom_id res chain seq x y z
N MET A 1 10.08 -3.41 15.82
CA MET A 1 10.86 -2.68 14.80
C MET A 1 10.63 -3.43 13.51
N TYR A 2 9.55 -3.12 12.79
CA TYR A 2 9.15 -3.86 11.59
C TYR A 2 8.93 -2.86 10.46
N ASP A 3 9.90 -2.84 9.55
CA ASP A 3 9.94 -2.05 8.33
C ASP A 3 9.83 -3.05 7.18
N LEU A 4 8.94 -2.79 6.23
CA LEU A 4 8.70 -3.68 5.09
C LEU A 4 8.75 -2.89 3.79
N ASP A 5 9.80 -3.11 3.00
CA ASP A 5 9.90 -2.58 1.64
C ASP A 5 9.71 -3.70 0.62
N LEU A 6 8.61 -3.62 -0.14
CA LEU A 6 8.30 -4.47 -1.28
C LEU A 6 8.15 -3.64 -2.55
N SER A 7 8.75 -2.45 -2.60
CA SER A 7 8.63 -1.59 -3.78
C SER A 7 9.24 -2.23 -5.02
N ARG A 8 8.69 -1.93 -6.20
CA ARG A 8 9.18 -2.43 -7.51
C ARG A 8 9.19 -3.95 -7.61
N ASN A 9 8.15 -4.60 -7.08
CA ASN A 9 7.94 -6.03 -7.24
C ASN A 9 6.72 -6.29 -8.12
N SER A 10 6.40 -7.57 -8.31
CA SER A 10 5.20 -8.02 -9.01
C SER A 10 4.18 -8.60 -8.01
N VAL A 11 3.89 -7.86 -6.93
CA VAL A 11 2.86 -8.26 -5.97
C VAL A 11 1.48 -7.87 -6.50
N PHE A 12 0.53 -8.79 -6.40
CA PHE A 12 -0.85 -8.63 -6.87
C PHE A 12 -1.85 -8.72 -5.71
N GLY A 13 -3.07 -8.22 -5.93
CA GLY A 13 -4.16 -8.29 -4.96
C GLY A 13 -4.34 -6.99 -4.18
N GLY A 14 -4.92 -7.10 -2.98
CA GLY A 14 -5.22 -5.94 -2.12
C GLY A 14 -4.19 -5.75 -0.99
N VAL A 15 -4.19 -4.56 -0.40
CA VAL A 15 -3.40 -4.29 0.82
C VAL A 15 -4.12 -4.92 2.02
N PRO A 16 -3.49 -5.88 2.75
CA PRO A 16 -4.12 -6.50 3.91
C PRO A 16 -4.23 -5.52 5.08
N SER A 17 -5.27 -5.66 5.92
CA SER A 17 -5.45 -4.80 7.09
C SER A 17 -4.33 -4.93 8.11
N SER A 18 -3.70 -6.10 8.23
CA SER A 18 -2.53 -6.34 9.09
C SER A 18 -1.31 -5.47 8.74
N ALA A 19 -1.29 -4.86 7.54
CA ALA A 19 -0.26 -3.91 7.17
C ALA A 19 -0.19 -2.71 8.14
N SER A 20 -1.29 -2.36 8.82
CA SER A 20 -1.32 -1.25 9.78
C SER A 20 -0.48 -1.48 11.04
N GLU A 21 -0.06 -2.72 11.31
CA GLU A 21 0.80 -3.05 12.46
C GLU A 21 2.28 -2.74 12.20
N LEU A 22 2.64 -2.43 10.96
CA LEU A 22 4.01 -2.09 10.57
C LEU A 22 4.32 -0.64 10.94
N ARG A 23 5.58 -0.38 11.29
CA ARG A 23 6.05 1.00 11.55
C ARG A 23 6.27 1.76 10.23
N SER A 24 6.66 1.04 9.19
CA SER A 24 6.98 1.58 7.88
C SER A 24 6.68 0.51 6.83
N LEU A 25 6.12 0.96 5.71
CA LEU A 25 5.69 0.12 4.61
C LEU A 25 5.93 0.86 3.30
N ASN A 26 6.51 0.18 2.31
CA ASN A 26 6.63 0.68 0.94
C ASN A 26 6.17 -0.40 -0.04
N LEU A 27 4.99 -0.20 -0.63
CA LEU A 27 4.38 -1.07 -1.65
C LEU A 27 4.38 -0.40 -3.04
N SER A 28 5.16 0.66 -3.23
CA SER A 28 5.13 1.43 -4.47
C SER A 28 5.56 0.58 -5.67
N ARG A 29 4.99 0.85 -6.85
CA ARG A 29 5.33 0.17 -8.11
C ARG A 29 5.14 -1.36 -8.03
N ASN A 30 3.92 -1.77 -7.70
CA ASN A 30 3.45 -3.17 -7.76
C ASN A 30 2.16 -3.23 -8.59
N HIS A 31 1.46 -4.37 -8.58
CA HIS A 31 0.21 -4.59 -9.29
C HIS A 31 -0.98 -4.73 -8.31
N LEU A 32 -0.98 -3.89 -7.27
CA LEU A 32 -2.02 -3.92 -6.26
C LEU A 32 -3.28 -3.16 -6.73
N CYS A 33 -4.44 -3.61 -6.27
CA CYS A 33 -5.72 -3.01 -6.59
C CYS A 33 -6.70 -3.14 -5.43
N GLY A 34 -7.63 -2.18 -5.34
CA GLY A 34 -8.69 -2.16 -4.34
C GLY A 34 -8.49 -1.09 -3.27
N ARG A 35 -9.33 -1.14 -2.24
CA ARG A 35 -9.34 -0.12 -1.19
C ARG A 35 -8.17 -0.32 -0.22
N ILE A 36 -7.42 0.75 0.02
CA ILE A 36 -6.36 0.78 1.03
C ILE A 36 -7.02 0.77 2.43
N PRO A 37 -6.65 -0.16 3.33
CA PRO A 37 -7.08 -0.12 4.72
C PRO A 37 -6.49 1.09 5.45
N ALA A 38 -7.14 1.53 6.53
CA ALA A 38 -6.67 2.67 7.31
C ALA A 38 -5.33 2.34 8.00
N THR A 39 -4.23 2.71 7.36
CA THR A 39 -2.88 2.24 7.71
C THR A 39 -1.92 3.37 8.10
N GLY A 40 -2.32 4.63 7.97
CA GLY A 40 -1.51 5.79 8.37
C GLY A 40 -0.25 6.03 7.54
N PHE A 41 0.02 5.19 6.54
CA PHE A 41 1.18 5.33 5.66
C PHE A 41 1.00 6.47 4.65
N PRO A 42 2.10 7.09 4.18
CA PRO A 42 2.02 8.16 3.19
C PRO A 42 1.61 7.62 1.81
N ALA A 43 1.06 8.50 0.97
CA ALA A 43 0.69 8.16 -0.41
C ALA A 43 1.86 7.63 -1.26
N SER A 44 3.08 8.05 -0.95
CA SER A 44 4.30 7.55 -1.59
C SER A 44 4.49 6.04 -1.44
N SER A 45 3.97 5.44 -0.36
CA SER A 45 4.03 3.99 -0.13
C SER A 45 3.15 3.19 -1.09
N PHE A 46 2.21 3.83 -1.79
CA PHE A 46 1.22 3.15 -2.64
C PHE A 46 1.26 3.59 -4.11
N VAL A 47 2.15 4.52 -4.46
CA VAL A 47 2.23 5.09 -5.82
C VAL A 47 2.63 4.04 -6.87
N GLY A 48 2.03 4.13 -8.06
CA GLY A 48 2.37 3.25 -9.18
C GLY A 48 1.81 1.83 -9.06
N ASN A 49 0.68 1.67 -8.36
CA ASN A 49 -0.14 0.46 -8.36
C ASN A 49 -1.34 0.61 -9.30
N ASP A 50 -1.94 -0.50 -9.72
CA ASP A 50 -2.90 -0.54 -10.83
C ASP A 50 -4.23 0.18 -10.53
N CYS A 51 -4.84 -0.08 -9.35
CA CYS A 51 -6.13 0.51 -8.98
C CYS A 51 -6.33 0.62 -7.46
N LEU A 52 -5.31 1.08 -6.74
CA LEU A 52 -5.46 1.42 -5.33
C LEU A 52 -6.24 2.73 -5.16
N CYS A 53 -7.16 2.74 -4.20
CA CYS A 53 -7.97 3.91 -3.85
C CYS A 53 -8.27 3.96 -2.34
N GLY A 54 -8.72 5.11 -1.84
CA GLY A 54 -8.91 5.39 -0.41
C GLY A 54 -7.67 5.96 0.26
N LEU A 55 -7.84 6.59 1.43
CA LEU A 55 -6.76 7.29 2.14
C LEU A 55 -5.53 6.41 2.31
N PRO A 56 -4.33 6.88 1.93
CA PRO A 56 -3.93 8.26 1.60
C PRO A 56 -4.13 8.70 0.13
N LEU A 57 -4.69 7.86 -0.74
CA LEU A 57 -4.98 8.16 -2.15
C LEU A 57 -6.38 8.79 -2.32
N PRO A 58 -6.76 9.24 -3.54
CA PRO A 58 -8.12 9.67 -3.84
C PRO A 58 -9.17 8.61 -3.47
N ALA A 59 -10.38 9.06 -3.14
CA ALA A 59 -11.48 8.17 -2.79
C ALA A 59 -11.79 7.17 -3.93
N CYS A 60 -12.17 5.96 -3.53
CA CYS A 60 -12.98 5.07 -4.35
C CYS A 60 -14.40 5.65 -4.38
#